data_AF-A0A183N2T2-F1
#
_entry.id   AF-A0A183N2T2-F1
#
_cell.length_a   1.000
_cell.length_b   1.000
_cell.length_c   1.000
_cell.angle_alpha   90.00
_cell.angle_beta   90.00
_cell.angle_gamma   90.00
#
_symmetry.space_group_name_H-M   'P 1'
#
loop_
_entity.id
_entity.type
_entity.pdbx_description
1 polymer ?
#
loop_
_entity_poly.entity_id
_entity_poly.type
_entity_poly.pdbx_seq_one_letter_code
_entity_poly.pdbx_strand_id
1 'polypeptide(L)'
;MEDVIIKKRADTASDRHLLVAKMELKLKKSWTTGWTISQKFNTTFPQDADKLSKFKLALSNKFQAFHDLLNGERTTMDSNWIGIKEAITSTCHEVLGHKKHHHKDWITVDTLDKIQERRNKKATISTSRTRAEKVKAHAEYTEVNKQMKSSIRTDKRKYVEDLATTAEKAAREGNMRQLYDTTKKLSGNRRKPGRSVKGKEGEGINNTEEQRNRKMICDVMPTINEDIGSQGDRDSLVSADGTNVEDMLLSMLDERDRLMEGLRESQEQVNETRTRLNEVERERDKLHAQLSAKMPQVCSLQQ
;
A
#
# COMPACT_ATOMS: atom_id res chain seq x y z
N MET A 1 -19.66 26.57 -17.85
CA MET A 1 -21.09 26.45 -17.51
C MET A 1 -21.81 26.74 -18.81
N GLU A 2 -22.24 25.70 -19.52
CA GLU A 2 -22.90 25.84 -20.83
C GLU A 2 -24.28 25.15 -20.75
N ASP A 3 -25.28 25.99 -21.02
CA ASP A 3 -26.61 25.73 -21.59
C ASP A 3 -27.53 24.66 -20.95
N VAL A 4 -28.38 25.15 -20.03
CA VAL A 4 -29.58 24.45 -19.55
C VAL A 4 -30.76 24.85 -20.43
N ILE A 5 -31.26 23.94 -21.27
CA ILE A 5 -32.44 24.19 -22.12
C ILE A 5 -33.69 23.61 -21.45
N ILE A 6 -34.66 24.48 -21.16
CA ILE A 6 -35.96 24.10 -20.59
C ILE A 6 -36.91 23.74 -21.73
N LYS A 7 -37.38 22.49 -21.78
CA LYS A 7 -38.43 22.05 -22.73
C LYS A 7 -39.74 21.75 -21.99
N LYS A 8 -40.84 22.32 -22.48
CA LYS A 8 -42.20 22.13 -21.94
C LYS A 8 -42.93 21.03 -22.70
N ARG A 9 -43.42 20.01 -21.97
CA ARG A 9 -44.78 19.41 -22.02
C ARG A 9 -44.80 17.87 -21.93
N ALA A 10 -45.41 17.37 -20.86
CA ALA A 10 -46.56 16.47 -20.86
C ALA A 10 -47.18 16.50 -19.45
N ASP A 11 -48.44 16.93 -19.36
CA ASP A 11 -49.19 17.03 -18.10
C ASP A 11 -49.54 15.66 -17.54
N THR A 12 -49.21 15.42 -16.26
CA THR A 12 -50.13 14.84 -15.27
C THR A 12 -49.55 15.00 -13.86
N ALA A 13 -49.94 16.10 -13.21
CA ALA A 13 -50.13 16.25 -11.76
C ALA A 13 -49.01 15.80 -10.79
N SER A 14 -47.76 16.19 -11.04
CA SER A 14 -46.76 16.33 -9.98
C SER A 14 -45.75 17.40 -10.39
N ASP A 15 -45.65 18.48 -9.62
CA ASP A 15 -44.62 19.54 -9.76
C ASP A 15 -43.22 18.97 -9.50
N ARG A 16 -42.70 18.20 -10.44
CA ARG A 16 -41.31 17.76 -10.46
C ARG A 16 -40.70 18.25 -11.75
N HIS A 17 -39.97 19.37 -11.65
CA HIS A 17 -39.14 19.84 -12.74
C HIS A 17 -38.02 18.80 -12.93
N LEU A 18 -38.10 17.98 -13.96
CA LEU A 18 -37.02 17.07 -14.34
C LEU A 18 -35.89 17.90 -14.96
N LEU A 19 -34.85 18.15 -14.18
CA LEU A 19 -33.60 18.72 -14.67
C LEU A 19 -32.81 17.62 -15.38
N VAL A 20 -32.57 17.78 -16.68
CA VAL A 20 -31.67 16.92 -17.45
C VAL A 20 -30.35 17.67 -17.61
N ALA A 21 -29.33 17.22 -16.90
CA ALA A 21 -27.97 17.73 -17.03
C ALA A 21 -27.15 16.76 -17.91
N LYS A 22 -26.48 17.29 -18.93
CA LYS A 22 -25.48 16.55 -19.70
C LYS A 22 -24.11 16.83 -19.06
N MET A 23 -23.51 15.83 -18.42
CA MET A 23 -22.18 15.95 -17.84
C MET A 23 -21.17 15.19 -18.71
N GLU A 24 -20.10 15.87 -19.12
CA GLU A 24 -18.96 15.24 -19.78
C GLU A 24 -17.84 15.04 -18.76
N LEU A 25 -17.58 13.78 -18.40
CA LEU A 25 -16.51 13.39 -17.49
C LEU A 25 -15.25 13.04 -18.28
N LYS A 26 -14.19 13.83 -18.09
CA LYS A 26 -12.84 13.49 -18.57
C LYS A 26 -12.11 12.75 -17.46
N LEU A 27 -12.04 11.41 -17.56
CA LEU A 27 -11.25 10.60 -16.65
C LEU A 27 -9.76 10.85 -16.92
N LYS A 28 -9.09 11.53 -15.99
CA LYS A 28 -7.64 11.67 -16.01
C LYS A 28 -7.02 10.33 -15.62
N LYS A 29 -6.26 9.73 -16.53
CA LYS A 29 -5.47 8.53 -16.27
C LYS A 29 -4.57 8.80 -15.07
N SER A 30 -4.89 8.23 -13.92
CA SER A 30 -3.96 8.17 -12.81
C SER A 30 -2.87 7.18 -13.21
N TRP A 31 -1.64 7.66 -13.30
CA TRP A 31 -0.51 6.77 -13.37
C TRP A 31 -0.49 6.01 -12.05
N THR A 32 -1.04 4.80 -12.03
CA THR A 32 -0.53 3.79 -11.12
C THR A 32 0.86 3.46 -11.67
N THR A 33 1.83 4.33 -11.38
CA THR A 33 3.23 3.99 -11.59
C THR A 33 3.39 2.68 -10.87
N GLY A 34 3.54 1.58 -11.63
CA GLY A 34 3.66 0.25 -11.08
C GLY A 34 4.74 0.32 -10.04
N TRP A 35 4.33 0.30 -8.76
CA TRP A 35 5.22 0.38 -7.63
C TRP A 35 5.89 -0.99 -7.56
N THR A 36 6.78 -1.22 -8.49
CA THR A 36 7.70 -2.33 -8.46
C THR A 36 8.71 -1.86 -7.44
N ILE A 37 8.56 -2.31 -6.19
CA ILE A 37 9.60 -2.16 -5.17
C ILE A 37 10.83 -2.81 -5.79
N SER A 38 11.73 -2.01 -6.37
CA SER A 38 13.00 -2.51 -6.88
C SER A 38 13.75 -3.06 -5.68
N GLN A 39 13.65 -4.38 -5.50
CA GLN A 39 14.41 -5.06 -4.46
C GLN A 39 15.87 -4.95 -4.87
N LYS A 40 16.61 -4.11 -4.14
CA LYS A 40 18.04 -3.93 -4.36
C LYS A 40 18.75 -5.26 -4.15
N PHE A 41 19.69 -5.59 -5.02
CA PHE A 41 20.57 -6.75 -4.84
C PHE A 41 21.51 -6.54 -3.62
N ASN A 42 22.03 -7.64 -3.09
CA ASN A 42 22.95 -7.60 -1.94
C ASN A 42 24.25 -6.82 -2.28
N THR A 43 24.47 -5.68 -1.63
CA THR A 43 25.67 -4.84 -1.83
C THR A 43 26.89 -5.29 -1.03
N THR A 44 26.74 -6.25 -0.11
CA THR A 44 27.86 -6.85 0.66
C THR A 44 28.58 -7.95 -0.13
N PHE A 45 28.03 -8.37 -1.27
CA PHE A 45 28.57 -9.40 -2.14
C PHE A 45 29.97 -9.11 -2.71
N PRO A 46 30.32 -7.87 -3.13
CA PRO A 46 31.64 -7.57 -3.68
C PRO A 46 32.80 -7.76 -2.68
N GLN A 47 32.50 -7.99 -1.39
CA GLN A 47 33.52 -8.19 -0.34
C GLN A 47 34.02 -9.64 -0.27
N ASP A 48 33.34 -10.59 -0.92
CA ASP A 48 33.66 -12.02 -0.87
C ASP A 48 34.25 -12.50 -2.20
N ALA A 49 35.56 -12.80 -2.20
CA ALA A 49 36.32 -13.17 -3.40
C ALA A 49 35.81 -14.48 -4.05
N ASP A 50 35.37 -15.44 -3.24
CA ASP A 50 34.89 -16.75 -3.71
C ASP A 50 33.49 -16.65 -4.33
N LYS A 51 32.68 -15.71 -3.85
CA LYS A 51 31.37 -15.43 -4.46
C LYS A 51 31.52 -14.65 -5.76
N LEU A 52 32.47 -13.73 -5.83
CA LEU A 52 32.76 -12.96 -7.03
C LEU A 52 33.25 -13.85 -8.19
N SER A 53 34.08 -14.86 -7.91
CA SER A 53 34.51 -15.82 -8.93
C SER A 53 33.34 -16.66 -9.46
N LYS A 54 32.43 -17.10 -8.58
CA LYS A 54 31.18 -17.80 -8.97
C LYS A 54 30.27 -16.93 -9.83
N PHE A 55 30.15 -15.63 -9.53
CA PHE A 55 29.39 -14.69 -10.35
C PHE A 55 29.97 -14.57 -11.77
N LYS A 56 31.29 -14.36 -11.87
CA LYS A 56 31.99 -14.27 -13.16
C LYS A 56 31.80 -15.54 -14.00
N LEU A 57 31.90 -16.71 -13.37
CA LEU A 57 31.71 -18.00 -14.03
C LEU A 57 30.27 -18.16 -14.53
N ALA A 58 29.27 -17.92 -13.67
CA ALA A 58 27.86 -18.03 -14.03
C ALA A 58 27.47 -17.04 -15.15
N LEU A 59 28.02 -15.83 -15.10
CA LEU A 59 27.84 -14.82 -16.14
C LEU A 59 28.44 -15.28 -17.47
N SER A 60 29.70 -15.73 -17.45
CA SER A 60 30.37 -16.23 -18.66
C SER A 60 29.61 -17.40 -19.30
N ASN A 61 29.13 -18.33 -18.48
CA ASN A 61 28.36 -19.49 -18.98
C ASN A 61 27.04 -19.08 -19.65
N LYS A 62 26.31 -18.12 -19.08
CA LYS A 62 25.05 -17.64 -19.69
C LYS A 62 25.29 -16.81 -20.95
N PHE A 63 26.36 -16.03 -21.01
CA PHE A 63 26.71 -15.30 -22.22
C PHE A 63 27.22 -16.21 -23.33
N GLN A 64 27.91 -17.30 -23.01
CA GLN A 64 28.29 -18.30 -24.01
C GLN A 64 27.05 -18.93 -24.65
N ALA A 65 26.09 -19.39 -23.83
CA ALA A 65 24.81 -19.92 -24.32
C ALA A 65 24.01 -18.88 -25.13
N PHE A 66 24.08 -17.61 -24.75
CA PHE A 66 23.43 -16.51 -25.47
C PHE A 66 24.07 -16.25 -26.84
N HIS A 67 25.40 -16.29 -26.94
CA HIS A 67 26.12 -16.14 -28.21
C HIS A 67 25.85 -17.32 -29.16
N ASP A 68 25.78 -18.55 -28.64
CA ASP A 68 25.47 -19.73 -29.44
C ASP A 68 24.05 -19.66 -30.03
N LEU A 69 23.09 -19.07 -29.30
CA LEU A 69 21.72 -18.82 -29.76
C LEU A 69 21.65 -17.72 -30.84
N LEU A 70 22.46 -16.66 -30.70
CA LEU A 70 22.51 -15.53 -31.63
C LEU A 70 23.14 -15.89 -32.98
N ASN A 71 24.06 -16.84 -33.02
CA ASN A 71 24.73 -17.25 -34.26
C ASN A 71 23.80 -18.04 -35.22
N GLY A 72 22.63 -18.51 -34.75
CA GLY A 72 21.67 -19.28 -35.54
C GLY A 72 20.47 -18.49 -36.09
N GLU A 73 20.19 -17.29 -35.58
CA GLU A 73 18.94 -16.56 -35.85
C GLU A 73 19.22 -15.08 -36.22
N ARG A 74 18.56 -14.55 -37.28
CA ARG A 74 18.61 -13.12 -37.62
C ARG A 74 17.77 -12.33 -36.61
N THR A 75 18.32 -12.14 -35.43
CA THR A 75 17.68 -11.42 -34.34
C THR A 75 17.71 -9.91 -34.57
N THR A 76 16.60 -9.24 -34.28
CA THR A 76 16.51 -7.77 -34.32
C THR A 76 17.27 -7.19 -33.14
N MET A 77 17.88 -6.00 -33.30
CA MET A 77 18.70 -5.34 -32.28
C MET A 77 18.02 -5.26 -30.90
N ASP A 78 16.69 -5.09 -30.88
CA ASP A 78 15.89 -5.06 -29.65
C ASP A 78 15.81 -6.42 -28.94
N SER A 79 15.67 -7.51 -29.68
CA SER A 79 15.68 -8.86 -29.11
C SER A 79 17.04 -9.21 -28.49
N ASN A 80 18.13 -8.73 -29.09
CA ASN A 80 19.48 -8.87 -28.54
C ASN A 80 19.63 -8.13 -27.22
N TRP A 81 19.12 -6.89 -27.16
CA TRP A 81 19.14 -6.10 -25.93
C TRP A 81 18.31 -6.72 -24.81
N ILE A 82 17.16 -7.31 -25.13
CA ILE A 82 16.34 -8.03 -24.16
C ILE A 82 17.09 -9.24 -23.60
N GLY A 83 17.72 -10.04 -24.46
CA GLY A 83 18.46 -11.22 -24.04
C GLY A 83 19.70 -10.90 -23.20
N ILE A 84 20.44 -9.83 -23.53
CA ILE A 84 21.56 -9.34 -22.69
C ILE A 84 21.04 -8.92 -21.32
N LYS A 85 19.94 -8.17 -21.29
CA LYS A 85 19.33 -7.73 -20.03
C LYS A 85 18.84 -8.91 -19.20
N GLU A 86 18.25 -9.92 -19.82
CA GLU A 86 17.77 -11.14 -19.17
C GLU A 86 18.93 -11.99 -18.62
N ALA A 87 20.01 -12.17 -19.38
CA ALA A 87 21.21 -12.88 -18.93
C ALA A 87 21.83 -12.21 -17.70
N ILE A 88 21.99 -10.88 -17.73
CA ILE A 88 22.53 -10.11 -16.59
C ILE A 88 21.58 -10.14 -15.40
N THR A 89 20.28 -9.94 -15.60
CA THR A 89 19.31 -9.95 -14.47
C THR A 89 19.14 -11.34 -13.87
N SER A 90 19.14 -12.40 -14.69
CA SER A 90 19.06 -13.80 -14.25
C SER A 90 20.28 -14.22 -13.43
N THR A 91 21.50 -13.85 -13.85
CA THR A 91 22.72 -14.11 -13.06
C THR A 91 22.74 -13.34 -11.76
N CYS A 92 22.28 -12.08 -11.76
CA CYS A 92 22.09 -11.30 -10.54
C CYS A 92 21.10 -11.98 -9.58
N HIS A 93 19.98 -12.52 -10.06
CA HIS A 93 19.03 -13.25 -9.21
C HIS A 93 19.61 -14.54 -8.63
N GLU A 94 20.30 -15.34 -9.45
CA GLU A 94 20.85 -16.64 -9.06
C GLU A 94 22.00 -16.53 -8.05
N VAL A 95 22.90 -15.56 -8.26
CA VAL A 95 24.15 -15.47 -7.51
C VAL A 95 24.11 -14.38 -6.43
N LEU A 96 23.59 -13.18 -6.73
CA LEU A 96 23.54 -12.08 -5.75
C LEU A 96 22.35 -12.24 -4.81
N GLY A 97 21.21 -12.67 -5.35
CA GLY A 97 19.93 -12.68 -4.65
C GLY A 97 19.49 -11.28 -4.19
N HIS A 98 18.25 -11.17 -3.74
CA HIS A 98 17.72 -9.92 -3.21
C HIS A 98 18.31 -9.60 -1.84
N LYS A 99 18.42 -8.29 -1.53
CA LYS A 99 18.78 -7.83 -0.21
C LYS A 99 17.77 -8.34 0.80
N LYS A 100 18.21 -9.25 1.67
CA LYS A 100 17.38 -9.73 2.78
C LYS A 100 17.15 -8.55 3.72
N HIS A 101 15.89 -8.29 4.02
CA HIS A 101 15.57 -7.32 5.06
C HIS A 101 16.04 -7.94 6.38
N HIS A 102 17.02 -7.31 7.04
CA HIS A 102 17.37 -7.72 8.39
C HIS A 102 16.14 -7.49 9.26
N HIS A 103 15.62 -8.57 9.83
CA HIS A 103 14.60 -8.45 10.85
C HIS A 103 15.24 -7.73 12.04
N LYS A 104 14.46 -6.90 12.74
CA LYS A 104 14.95 -6.26 13.95
C LYS A 104 15.39 -7.37 14.91
N ASP A 105 16.50 -7.17 15.61
CA ASP A 105 17.15 -8.18 16.45
C ASP A 105 16.23 -8.83 17.50
N TRP A 106 15.11 -8.17 17.82
CA TRP A 106 14.12 -8.66 18.78
C TRP A 106 13.08 -9.63 18.21
N ILE A 107 13.03 -9.86 16.90
CA ILE A 107 12.03 -10.75 16.29
C ILE A 107 12.51 -12.19 16.37
N THR A 108 11.77 -13.04 17.08
CA THR A 108 12.08 -14.46 17.24
C THR A 108 11.70 -15.27 16.00
N VAL A 109 12.38 -16.41 15.78
CA VAL A 109 12.07 -17.37 14.71
C VAL A 109 10.60 -17.82 14.73
N ASP A 110 10.04 -18.12 15.91
CA ASP A 110 8.62 -18.47 16.09
C ASP A 110 7.66 -17.37 15.58
N THR A 111 8.01 -16.11 15.78
CA THR A 111 7.22 -14.98 15.24
C THR A 111 7.33 -14.87 13.72
N LEU A 112 8.47 -15.23 13.13
CA LEU A 112 8.62 -15.30 11.68
C LEU A 112 7.76 -16.41 11.07
N ASP A 113 7.69 -17.57 11.71
CA ASP A 113 6.85 -18.69 11.28
C ASP A 113 5.37 -18.29 11.29
N LYS A 114 4.91 -17.59 12.34
CA LYS A 114 3.55 -17.04 12.43
C LYS A 114 3.25 -15.99 11.36
N ILE A 115 4.23 -15.17 10.98
CA ILE A 115 4.09 -14.21 9.87
C ILE A 115 3.91 -14.97 8.55
N GLN A 116 4.66 -16.06 8.34
CA GLN A 116 4.55 -16.87 7.14
C GLN A 116 3.22 -17.62 7.08
N GLU A 117 2.77 -18.19 8.19
CA GLU A 117 1.45 -18.83 8.30
C GLU A 117 0.31 -17.86 7.95
N ARG A 118 0.36 -16.63 8.49
CA ARG A 118 -0.59 -15.57 8.15
C ARG A 118 -0.58 -15.23 6.65
N ARG A 119 0.59 -15.24 5.99
CA ARG A 119 0.68 -15.05 4.53
C ARG A 119 0.05 -16.20 3.76
N ASN A 120 0.28 -17.44 4.17
CA ASN A 120 -0.30 -18.62 3.55
C ASN A 120 -1.84 -18.57 3.64
N LYS A 121 -2.40 -18.28 4.81
CA LYS A 121 -3.86 -18.10 5.00
C LYS A 121 -4.42 -16.95 4.15
N LYS A 122 -3.66 -15.87 3.99
CA LYS A 122 -4.06 -14.76 3.09
C LYS A 122 -4.06 -15.18 1.62
N ALA A 123 -3.12 -16.02 1.19
CA ALA A 123 -3.12 -16.61 -0.14
C ALA A 123 -4.34 -17.53 -0.35
N THR A 124 -4.69 -18.33 0.66
CA THR A 124 -5.90 -19.18 0.63
C THR A 124 -7.17 -18.35 0.38
N ILE A 125 -7.33 -17.21 1.08
CA ILE A 125 -8.44 -16.27 0.84
C ILE A 125 -8.48 -15.80 -0.61
N SER A 126 -7.32 -15.50 -1.19
CA SER A 126 -7.22 -15.04 -2.59
C SER A 126 -7.60 -16.13 -3.58
N THR A 127 -7.34 -17.40 -3.26
CA THR A 127 -7.63 -18.55 -4.13
C THR A 127 -9.04 -19.11 -3.96
N SER A 128 -9.73 -18.83 -2.85
CA SER A 128 -11.08 -19.33 -2.57
C SER A 128 -12.09 -18.85 -3.60
N ARG A 129 -12.91 -19.76 -4.14
CA ARG A 129 -13.89 -19.47 -5.20
C ARG A 129 -15.27 -19.17 -4.65
N THR A 130 -15.71 -19.92 -3.63
CA THR A 130 -17.07 -19.83 -3.11
C THR A 130 -17.19 -18.83 -1.96
N ARG A 131 -18.35 -18.16 -1.79
CA ARG A 131 -18.61 -17.21 -0.69
C ARG A 131 -18.43 -17.86 0.69
N ALA A 132 -18.90 -19.10 0.87
CA ALA A 132 -18.75 -19.83 2.13
C ALA A 132 -17.28 -20.17 2.46
N GLU A 133 -16.49 -20.59 1.46
CA GLU A 133 -15.06 -20.87 1.61
C GLU A 133 -14.27 -19.61 1.94
N LYS A 134 -14.63 -18.47 1.34
CA LYS A 134 -14.04 -17.17 1.67
C LYS A 134 -14.30 -16.78 3.12
N VAL A 135 -15.53 -16.95 3.61
CA VAL A 135 -15.87 -16.64 5.01
C VAL A 135 -15.06 -17.50 5.98
N LYS A 136 -14.93 -18.81 5.71
CA LYS A 136 -14.09 -19.71 6.53
C LYS A 136 -12.61 -19.34 6.49
N ALA A 137 -12.06 -19.11 5.29
CA ALA A 137 -10.66 -18.70 5.14
C ALA A 137 -10.37 -17.34 5.80
N HIS A 138 -11.34 -16.42 5.79
CA HIS A 138 -11.25 -15.15 6.51
C HIS A 138 -11.24 -15.36 8.02
N ALA A 139 -12.12 -16.21 8.57
CA ALA A 139 -12.13 -16.52 9.99
C ALA A 139 -10.79 -17.11 10.46
N GLU A 140 -10.23 -18.07 9.71
CA GLU A 140 -8.91 -18.65 10.01
C GLU A 140 -7.79 -17.59 9.95
N TYR A 141 -7.80 -16.72 8.94
CA TYR A 141 -6.84 -15.62 8.85
C TYR A 141 -6.94 -14.65 10.02
N THR A 142 -8.15 -14.33 10.49
CA THR A 142 -8.32 -13.39 11.62
C THR A 142 -7.69 -13.92 12.90
N GLU A 143 -7.82 -15.23 13.16
CA GLU A 143 -7.25 -15.86 14.34
C GLU A 143 -5.71 -15.91 14.27
N VAL A 144 -5.15 -16.39 13.15
CA VAL A 144 -3.68 -16.41 12.95
C VAL A 144 -3.10 -14.99 12.98
N ASN A 145 -3.80 -14.00 12.44
CA ASN A 145 -3.39 -12.60 12.49
C ASN A 145 -3.40 -12.05 13.93
N LYS A 146 -4.38 -12.43 14.75
CA LYS A 146 -4.42 -12.08 16.18
C LYS A 146 -3.24 -12.69 16.92
N GLN A 147 -2.97 -13.97 16.70
CA GLN A 147 -1.85 -14.68 17.31
C GLN A 147 -0.50 -14.08 16.91
N MET A 148 -0.29 -13.79 15.62
CA MET A 148 0.89 -13.09 15.11
C MET A 148 1.03 -11.70 15.75
N LYS A 149 -0.04 -10.91 15.88
CA LYS A 149 0.02 -9.61 16.55
C LYS A 149 0.41 -9.75 18.02
N SER A 150 -0.09 -10.79 18.70
CA SER A 150 0.27 -11.07 20.08
C SER A 150 1.75 -11.50 20.22
N SER A 151 2.26 -12.37 19.34
CA SER A 151 3.65 -12.83 19.39
C SER A 151 4.64 -11.68 19.14
N ILE A 152 4.33 -10.78 18.20
CA ILE A 152 5.13 -9.57 17.96
C ILE A 152 5.19 -8.69 19.21
N ARG A 153 4.06 -8.54 19.92
CA ARG A 153 4.01 -7.74 21.16
C ARG A 153 4.76 -8.41 22.31
N THR A 154 4.75 -9.74 22.41
CA THR A 154 5.50 -10.46 23.45
C THR A 154 7.00 -10.41 23.17
N ASP A 155 7.42 -10.60 21.93
CA ASP A 155 8.82 -10.53 21.53
C ASP A 155 9.40 -9.14 21.78
N LYS A 156 8.66 -8.09 21.41
CA LYS A 156 9.05 -6.71 21.70
C LYS A 156 9.16 -6.45 23.21
N ARG A 157 8.22 -6.98 24.01
CA ARG A 157 8.26 -6.86 25.47
C ARG A 157 9.49 -7.54 26.07
N LYS A 158 9.75 -8.79 25.69
CA LYS A 158 10.93 -9.55 26.12
C LYS A 158 12.23 -8.82 25.80
N TYR A 159 12.37 -8.33 24.58
CA TYR A 159 13.56 -7.58 24.20
C TYR A 159 13.77 -6.29 25.02
N VAL A 160 12.68 -5.55 25.29
CA VAL A 160 12.76 -4.36 26.14
C VAL A 160 13.12 -4.73 27.58
N GLU A 161 12.59 -5.84 28.09
CA GLU A 161 12.89 -6.38 29.42
C GLU A 161 14.36 -6.86 29.51
N ASP A 162 14.88 -7.54 28.50
CA ASP A 162 16.29 -7.95 28.41
C ASP A 162 17.23 -6.74 28.36
N LEU A 163 16.85 -5.69 27.62
CA LEU A 163 17.60 -4.43 27.62
C LEU A 163 17.59 -3.75 29.00
N ALA A 164 16.43 -3.76 29.68
CA ALA A 164 16.28 -3.16 31.00
C ALA A 164 17.10 -3.92 32.06
N THR A 165 17.05 -5.25 32.06
CA THR A 165 17.87 -6.09 32.96
C THR A 165 19.36 -5.95 32.68
N THR A 166 19.76 -5.83 31.40
CA THR A 166 21.15 -5.54 31.02
C THR A 166 21.60 -4.16 31.53
N ALA A 167 20.74 -3.15 31.41
CA ALA A 167 21.02 -1.81 31.94
C ALA A 167 21.16 -1.83 33.47
N GLU A 168 20.28 -2.54 34.18
CA GLU A 168 20.34 -2.70 35.63
C GLU A 168 21.64 -3.40 36.07
N LYS A 169 22.03 -4.48 35.39
CA LYS A 169 23.29 -5.18 35.65
C LYS A 169 24.50 -4.27 35.42
N ALA A 170 24.53 -3.55 34.31
CA ALA A 170 25.61 -2.60 34.01
C ALA A 170 25.71 -1.48 35.06
N ALA A 171 24.59 -1.00 35.59
CA ALA A 171 24.58 -0.03 36.68
C ALA A 171 25.15 -0.62 37.99
N ARG A 172 24.78 -1.86 38.34
CA ARG A 172 25.32 -2.57 39.52
C ARG A 172 26.83 -2.82 39.40
N GLU A 173 27.32 -3.10 38.20
CA GLU A 173 28.74 -3.35 37.90
C GLU A 173 29.56 -2.05 37.71
N GLY A 174 28.92 -0.89 37.68
CA GLY A 174 29.58 0.39 37.41
C GLY A 174 30.02 0.60 35.96
N ASN A 175 29.52 -0.21 35.01
CA ASN A 175 29.84 -0.08 33.59
C ASN A 175 29.02 1.02 32.92
N MET A 176 29.46 2.27 33.10
CA MET A 176 28.75 3.46 32.62
C MET A 176 28.57 3.51 31.10
N ARG A 177 29.51 2.95 30.33
CA ARG A 177 29.42 2.94 28.86
C ARG A 177 28.27 2.06 28.38
N GLN A 178 28.20 0.83 28.88
CA GLN A 178 27.12 -0.09 28.54
C GLN A 178 25.76 0.43 29.01
N LEU A 179 25.70 1.02 30.21
CA LEU A 179 24.49 1.65 30.73
C LEU A 179 23.99 2.79 29.82
N TYR A 180 24.89 3.65 29.35
CA TYR A 180 24.54 4.73 28.44
C TYR A 180 24.04 4.22 27.08
N ASP A 181 24.75 3.25 26.49
CA ASP A 181 24.38 2.68 25.19
C ASP A 181 23.03 1.95 25.24
N THR A 182 22.73 1.19 26.31
CA THR A 182 21.43 0.52 26.48
C THR A 182 20.30 1.51 26.77
N THR A 183 20.54 2.51 27.62
CA THR A 183 19.56 3.57 27.91
C THR A 183 19.23 4.37 26.66
N LYS A 184 20.24 4.68 25.83
CA LYS A 184 20.05 5.36 24.53
C LYS A 184 19.21 4.51 23.56
N LYS A 185 19.45 3.19 23.52
CA LYS A 185 18.63 2.24 22.74
C LYS A 185 17.18 2.19 23.24
N LEU A 186 16.95 2.19 24.55
CA LEU A 186 15.61 2.20 25.16
C LEU A 186 14.85 3.50 24.92
N SER A 187 15.53 4.64 25.02
CA SER A 187 14.90 5.97 24.91
C SER A 187 14.44 6.33 23.49
N GLY A 188 14.90 5.57 22.48
CA GLY A 188 14.65 5.86 21.07
C GLY A 188 15.19 7.23 20.62
N ASN A 189 15.00 7.54 19.34
CA ASN A 189 15.31 8.89 18.84
C ASN A 189 14.23 9.86 19.31
N ARG A 190 14.50 10.63 20.37
CA ARG A 190 13.64 11.76 20.74
C ARG A 190 13.75 12.82 19.65
N ARG A 191 12.62 13.19 19.02
CA ARG A 191 12.58 14.41 18.23
C ARG A 191 12.93 15.57 19.14
N LYS A 192 13.96 16.34 18.79
CA LYS A 192 14.16 17.64 19.43
C LYS A 192 12.88 18.45 19.18
N PRO A 193 12.28 19.09 20.19
CA PRO A 193 11.19 20.03 19.97
C PRO A 193 11.65 21.02 18.89
N GLY A 194 10.95 21.06 17.76
CA GLY A 194 11.37 21.76 16.54
C GLY A 194 11.38 23.29 16.65
N ARG A 195 11.08 23.85 17.83
CA ARG A 195 11.18 25.27 18.11
C ARG A 195 11.73 25.49 19.51
N SER A 196 12.81 26.26 19.60
CA SER A 196 13.09 27.04 20.80
C SER A 196 11.88 27.94 21.07
N VAL A 197 11.43 27.98 22.33
CA VAL A 197 10.33 28.87 22.73
C VAL A 197 10.83 30.30 22.52
N LYS A 198 10.18 31.04 21.62
CA LYS A 198 10.51 32.45 21.37
C LYS A 198 9.67 33.34 22.26
N GLY A 199 10.27 34.41 22.79
CA GLY A 199 9.59 35.49 23.50
C GLY A 199 8.63 36.25 22.59
N LYS A 200 7.92 37.25 23.14
CA LYS A 200 7.04 38.12 22.35
C LYS A 200 7.81 38.93 21.29
N GLU A 201 9.11 39.13 21.53
CA GLU A 201 10.02 39.91 20.67
C GLU A 201 10.84 39.04 19.69
N GLY A 202 10.58 37.73 19.64
CA GLY A 202 11.23 36.82 18.68
C GLY A 202 12.60 36.29 19.09
N GLU A 203 13.17 36.75 20.20
CA GLU A 203 14.38 36.17 20.81
C GLU A 203 14.11 34.80 21.48
N GLY A 204 15.13 33.95 21.52
CA GLY A 204 15.06 32.63 22.14
C GLY A 204 15.06 32.71 23.66
N ILE A 205 14.10 32.06 24.31
CA ILE A 205 14.00 32.02 25.78
C ILE A 205 15.00 31.00 26.33
N ASN A 206 16.06 31.50 26.96
CA ASN A 206 17.11 30.68 27.58
C ASN A 206 16.82 30.37 29.05
N ASN A 207 15.84 31.06 29.67
CA ASN A 207 15.48 30.95 31.08
C ASN A 207 14.36 29.90 31.31
N THR A 208 14.60 28.95 32.21
CA THR A 208 13.71 27.82 32.54
C THR A 208 12.34 28.26 33.08
N GLU A 209 12.28 29.39 33.80
CA GLU A 209 11.06 29.90 34.42
C GLU A 209 10.11 30.55 33.40
N GLU A 210 10.67 31.29 32.44
CA GLU A 210 9.93 31.89 31.33
C GLU A 210 9.36 30.84 30.36
N GLN A 211 10.10 29.74 30.13
CA GLN A 211 9.58 28.62 29.36
C GLN A 211 8.36 27.97 30.03
N ARG A 212 8.37 27.89 31.37
CA ARG A 212 7.25 27.30 32.15
C ARG A 212 6.02 28.20 32.11
N ASN A 213 6.19 29.51 32.31
CA ASN A 213 5.09 30.49 32.26
C ASN A 213 4.47 30.58 30.85
N ARG A 214 5.29 30.49 29.79
CA ARG A 214 4.78 30.50 28.41
C ARG A 214 4.05 29.21 28.05
N LYS A 215 4.53 28.05 28.53
CA LYS A 215 3.85 26.77 28.35
C LYS A 215 2.47 26.79 29.02
N MET A 216 2.38 27.38 30.21
CA MET A 216 1.13 27.55 30.95
C MET A 216 0.13 28.49 30.24
N ILE A 217 0.61 29.50 29.51
CA ILE A 217 -0.23 30.41 28.71
C ILE A 217 -0.83 29.73 27.47
N CYS A 218 -0.09 28.84 26.80
CA CYS A 218 -0.60 28.13 25.62
C CYS A 218 -1.69 27.10 25.95
N ASP A 219 -1.74 26.62 27.18
CA ASP A 219 -2.75 25.66 27.65
C ASP A 219 -4.07 26.35 28.09
N VAL A 220 -4.12 27.70 28.13
CA VAL A 220 -5.23 28.48 28.72
C VAL A 220 -5.86 29.49 27.74
N MET A 221 -6.16 29.13 26.49
CA MET A 221 -7.08 29.94 25.66
C MET A 221 -8.09 29.09 24.86
N PRO A 222 -9.42 29.36 24.99
CA PRO A 222 -10.47 28.79 24.15
C PRO A 222 -10.48 29.40 22.73
N THR A 223 -10.93 28.57 21.79
CA THR A 223 -11.18 28.88 20.37
C THR A 223 -12.13 30.06 20.16
N ILE A 224 -11.75 30.97 19.26
CA ILE A 224 -12.69 31.76 18.46
C ILE A 224 -12.17 31.69 17.01
N ASN A 225 -12.99 31.14 16.11
CA ASN A 225 -12.81 31.18 14.65
C ASN A 225 -12.76 32.62 14.14
N GLU A 226 -11.94 32.90 13.12
CA GLU A 226 -12.36 33.51 11.83
C GLU A 226 -11.29 33.24 10.75
N ASP A 227 -11.76 32.91 9.54
CA ASP A 227 -11.01 32.70 8.30
C ASP A 227 -10.29 33.99 7.85
N ILE A 228 -9.11 33.86 7.25
CA ILE A 228 -8.68 34.57 6.03
C ILE A 228 -7.40 33.88 5.54
N GLY A 229 -7.48 33.31 4.34
CA GLY A 229 -6.39 32.58 3.73
C GLY A 229 -5.21 33.45 3.30
N SER A 230 -4.05 32.81 3.18
CA SER A 230 -3.11 33.10 2.09
C SER A 230 -2.17 31.92 1.87
N GLN A 231 -2.15 31.56 0.60
CA GLN A 231 -1.35 30.60 -0.12
C GLN A 231 0.12 31.06 -0.21
N GLY A 232 1.05 30.12 -0.33
CA GLY A 232 2.37 30.38 -0.92
C GLY A 232 3.58 29.97 -0.09
N ASP A 233 4.08 28.77 -0.40
CA ASP A 233 5.49 28.44 -0.59
C ASP A 233 6.53 28.76 0.50
N ARG A 234 7.09 27.69 1.09
CA ARG A 234 8.52 27.41 0.92
C ARG A 234 8.92 26.00 1.31
N ASP A 235 9.57 25.40 0.32
CA ASP A 235 10.25 24.13 0.26
C ASP A 235 11.24 23.83 1.39
N SER A 236 11.38 22.51 1.57
CA SER A 236 12.64 21.80 1.82
C SER A 236 13.37 22.04 3.16
N LEU A 237 13.14 21.11 4.10
CA LEU A 237 14.12 20.06 4.45
C LEU A 237 13.57 19.26 5.65
N VAL A 238 12.56 18.44 5.41
CA VAL A 238 12.07 17.47 6.40
C VAL A 238 12.97 16.24 6.35
N SER A 239 13.87 16.15 7.32
CA SER A 239 14.54 14.89 7.65
C SER A 239 13.56 14.02 8.43
N ALA A 240 12.85 13.18 7.68
CA ALA A 240 11.94 12.18 8.18
C ALA A 240 12.74 10.94 8.58
N ASP A 241 12.80 10.63 9.87
CA ASP A 241 12.91 9.24 10.27
C ASP A 241 12.37 9.01 11.70
N GLY A 242 11.46 8.05 11.84
CA GLY A 242 11.10 7.48 13.14
C GLY A 242 9.60 7.35 13.44
N THR A 243 8.77 8.38 13.21
CA THR A 243 7.34 8.34 13.61
C THR A 243 6.35 8.55 12.48
N ASN A 244 6.81 8.99 11.30
CA ASN A 244 5.92 9.25 10.17
C ASN A 244 5.59 7.99 9.38
N VAL A 245 6.49 7.00 9.41
CA VAL A 245 6.39 5.82 8.55
C VAL A 245 5.37 4.81 9.11
N GLU A 246 5.25 4.70 10.43
CA GLU A 246 4.26 3.80 11.06
C GLU A 246 2.84 4.33 10.86
N ASP A 247 2.61 5.62 11.12
CA ASP A 247 1.30 6.26 10.89
C ASP A 247 0.94 6.33 9.40
N MET A 248 1.91 6.59 8.53
CA MET A 248 1.71 6.54 7.08
C MET A 248 1.46 5.10 6.61
N LEU A 249 2.12 4.09 7.18
CA LEU A 249 1.86 2.69 6.83
C LEU A 249 0.48 2.25 7.32
N LEU A 250 0.05 2.67 8.51
CA LEU A 250 -1.29 2.38 9.04
C LEU A 250 -2.36 3.09 8.21
N SER A 251 -2.21 4.38 7.94
CA SER A 251 -3.12 5.15 7.08
C SER A 251 -3.18 4.59 5.66
N MET A 252 -2.05 4.22 5.04
CA MET A 252 -2.05 3.58 3.72
C MET A 252 -2.71 2.20 3.72
N LEU A 253 -2.62 1.44 4.82
CA LEU A 253 -3.29 0.16 4.95
C LEU A 253 -4.80 0.33 5.11
N ASP A 254 -5.25 1.32 5.88
CA ASP A 254 -6.66 1.66 6.06
C ASP A 254 -7.27 2.22 4.77
N GLU A 255 -6.57 3.10 4.06
CA GLU A 255 -6.99 3.62 2.76
C GLU A 255 -7.11 2.50 1.72
N ARG A 256 -6.15 1.57 1.71
CA ARG A 256 -6.20 0.39 0.84
C ARG A 256 -7.42 -0.49 1.19
N ASP A 257 -7.67 -0.72 2.47
CA ASP A 257 -8.81 -1.55 2.90
C ASP A 257 -10.14 -0.88 2.53
N ARG A 258 -10.24 0.46 2.67
CA ARG A 258 -11.40 1.26 2.20
C ARG A 258 -11.59 1.21 0.68
N LEU A 259 -10.50 1.31 -0.09
CA LEU A 259 -10.55 1.21 -1.56
C LEU A 259 -10.92 -0.21 -2.03
N MET A 260 -10.42 -1.23 -1.35
CA MET A 260 -10.78 -2.62 -1.63
C MET A 260 -12.25 -2.90 -1.32
N GLU A 261 -12.79 -2.28 -0.28
CA GLU A 261 -14.21 -2.36 0.06
C GLU A 261 -15.08 -1.66 -1.00
N GLY A 262 -14.71 -0.44 -1.43
CA GLY A 262 -15.42 0.26 -2.51
C GLY A 262 -15.37 -0.49 -3.86
N LEU A 263 -14.24 -1.12 -4.19
CA LEU A 263 -14.14 -1.97 -5.39
C LEU A 263 -15.05 -3.20 -5.27
N ARG A 264 -15.18 -3.77 -4.06
CA ARG A 264 -16.06 -4.91 -3.78
C ARG A 264 -17.52 -4.54 -3.95
N GLU A 265 -17.97 -3.43 -3.37
CA GLU A 265 -19.33 -2.91 -3.51
C GLU A 265 -19.68 -2.61 -4.98
N SER A 266 -18.74 -2.01 -5.71
CA SER A 266 -18.91 -1.75 -7.14
C SER A 266 -19.03 -3.05 -7.95
N GLN A 267 -18.22 -4.07 -7.64
CA GLN A 267 -18.33 -5.38 -8.28
C GLN A 267 -19.66 -6.08 -7.98
N GLU A 268 -20.19 -5.95 -6.75
CA GLU A 268 -21.49 -6.50 -6.36
C GLU A 268 -22.64 -5.78 -7.07
N GLN A 269 -22.59 -4.45 -7.17
CA GLN A 269 -23.54 -3.68 -7.99
C GLN A 269 -23.50 -4.07 -9.47
N VAL A 270 -22.32 -4.24 -10.05
CA VAL A 270 -22.17 -4.68 -11.46
C VAL A 270 -22.77 -6.08 -11.66
N ASN A 271 -22.55 -6.99 -10.71
CA ASN A 271 -23.15 -8.31 -10.78
C ASN A 271 -24.68 -8.25 -10.65
N GLU A 272 -25.19 -7.45 -9.72
CA GLU A 272 -26.63 -7.27 -9.55
C GLU A 272 -27.29 -6.65 -10.78
N THR A 273 -26.70 -5.59 -11.33
CA THR A 273 -27.18 -4.98 -12.59
C THR A 273 -27.15 -5.96 -13.76
N ARG A 274 -26.10 -6.78 -13.87
CA ARG A 274 -26.03 -7.86 -14.88
C ARG A 274 -27.14 -8.89 -14.72
N THR A 275 -27.47 -9.29 -13.48
CA THR A 275 -28.58 -10.23 -13.25
C THR A 275 -29.93 -9.62 -13.61
N ARG A 276 -30.16 -8.34 -13.27
CA ARG A 276 -31.39 -7.62 -13.65
C ARG A 276 -31.50 -7.46 -15.16
N LEU A 277 -30.39 -7.18 -15.86
CA LEU A 277 -30.37 -7.09 -17.32
C LEU A 277 -30.77 -8.42 -17.97
N ASN A 278 -30.20 -9.54 -17.52
CA ASN A 278 -30.56 -10.87 -18.02
C ASN A 278 -32.05 -11.18 -17.83
N GLU A 279 -32.66 -10.71 -16.75
CA GLU A 279 -34.08 -10.91 -16.50
C GLU A 279 -34.94 -10.09 -17.48
N VAL A 280 -34.59 -8.82 -17.69
CA VAL A 280 -35.26 -7.97 -18.69
C VAL A 280 -35.11 -8.53 -20.11
N GLU A 281 -33.96 -9.12 -20.44
CA GLU A 281 -33.76 -9.82 -21.72
C GLU A 281 -34.70 -11.02 -21.87
N ARG A 282 -34.89 -11.82 -20.81
CA ARG A 282 -35.88 -12.91 -20.82
C ARG A 282 -37.30 -12.41 -21.01
N GLU A 283 -37.69 -11.33 -20.33
CA GLU A 283 -39.01 -10.73 -20.49
C GLU A 283 -39.22 -10.21 -21.92
N ARG A 284 -38.22 -9.53 -22.49
CA ARG A 284 -38.23 -9.10 -23.89
C ARG A 284 -38.43 -10.28 -24.83
N ASP A 285 -37.67 -11.36 -24.67
CA ASP A 285 -37.75 -12.53 -25.55
C ASP A 285 -39.11 -13.22 -25.42
N LYS A 286 -39.66 -13.30 -24.20
CA LYS A 286 -41.00 -13.82 -23.95
C LYS A 286 -42.09 -12.97 -24.62
N LEU A 287 -42.00 -11.65 -24.52
CA LEU A 287 -42.91 -10.73 -25.20
C LEU A 287 -42.76 -10.83 -26.72
N HIS A 288 -41.53 -10.92 -27.23
CA HIS A 288 -41.27 -11.03 -28.66
C HIS A 288 -41.83 -12.33 -29.24
N ALA A 289 -41.70 -13.46 -28.52
CA ALA A 289 -42.31 -14.73 -28.88
C ALA A 289 -43.85 -14.65 -28.89
N GLN A 290 -44.46 -14.02 -27.88
CA GLN A 290 -45.92 -13.79 -27.86
C GLN A 290 -46.39 -12.93 -29.03
N LEU A 291 -45.63 -11.90 -29.38
CA LEU A 291 -45.94 -10.98 -30.47
C LEU A 291 -45.80 -11.69 -31.83
N SER A 292 -44.75 -12.48 -32.02
CA SER A 292 -44.57 -13.33 -33.20
C SER A 292 -45.65 -14.39 -33.34
N ALA A 293 -46.16 -14.95 -32.24
CA ALA A 293 -47.25 -15.92 -32.26
C ALA A 293 -48.61 -15.29 -32.61
N LYS A 294 -48.81 -14.00 -32.29
CA LYS A 294 -50.04 -13.26 -32.60
C LYS A 294 -50.00 -12.53 -33.94
N MET A 295 -48.82 -12.38 -34.54
CA MET A 295 -48.67 -11.83 -35.89
C MET A 295 -48.99 -12.93 -36.93
N PRO A 296 -49.92 -12.71 -37.88
CA PRO A 296 -50.14 -13.65 -38.96
C PRO A 296 -48.86 -13.77 -39.79
N GLN A 297 -48.44 -15.01 -40.11
CA GLN A 297 -47.44 -15.20 -41.16
C GLN A 297 -48.02 -14.60 -42.44
N VAL A 298 -47.41 -13.50 -42.90
CA VAL A 298 -47.66 -13.01 -44.25
C VAL A 298 -47.00 -14.03 -45.16
N CYS A 299 -47.76 -15.08 -45.51
CA CYS A 299 -47.36 -16.00 -46.56
C CYS A 299 -47.08 -15.15 -47.79
N SER A 300 -45.81 -15.15 -48.19
CA SER A 300 -45.36 -14.74 -49.50
C SER A 300 -46.15 -15.53 -50.55
N LEU A 301 -47.17 -14.89 -51.10
CA LEU A 301 -47.70 -15.24 -52.41
C LEU A 301 -46.62 -14.86 -53.44
N GLN A 302 -45.70 -15.79 -53.66
CA GLN A 302 -44.98 -15.89 -54.92
C GLN A 302 -45.78 -16.84 -55.82
N GLN A 303 -46.05 -16.34 -57.04
CA GLN A 303 -46.78 -16.89 -58.18
C GLN A 303 -48.29 -16.67 -58.20
#